data_AF-A0A6N4T7Q4-F1
#
_entry.id   AF-A0A6N4T7Q4-F1
#
_cell.length_a   1.000
_cell.length_b   1.000
_cell.length_c   1.000
_cell.angle_alpha   90.00
_cell.angle_beta   90.00
_cell.angle_gamma   90.00
#
_symmetry.space_group_name_H-M   'P 1'
#
loop_
_entity.id
_entity.type
_entity.pdbx_description
1 polymer ?
#
loop_
_entity_poly.entity_id
_entity_poly.type
_entity_poly.pdbx_seq_one_letter_code
_entity_poly.pdbx_strand_id
1 'polypeptide(L)'
;MSMKIYKQLVVALVMAALSFSAMADESKPEKSSTPAKFYFLDNVGLYFGVIDETVNDFISAAADKKIERLYINSQGGDAHFGIIFGHWVYDNQIEVEVPSLCMSACANYVFTAAKTKIIRPSALVIWHGSAEQWTIREMNKKYEDYLALSLAGKASKEQIAYLDSDKLRYEGSNQLLSEQRQFFKKINVNEYITRLGHEPVFYKRVWVATVGVMNKMNIQNISAPEGYGNIDYLKKHHPDRIDRLVSFGLNSEHEVAKLD
;
A
#
# COMPACT_ATOMS: atom_id res chain seq x y z
N MET A 1 64.50 38.98 27.05
CA MET A 1 64.57 40.45 27.02
C MET A 1 64.11 40.90 25.64
N SER A 2 62.96 41.60 25.58
CA SER A 2 62.45 42.48 24.49
C SER A 2 62.33 41.94 23.05
N MET A 3 61.40 42.36 22.19
CA MET A 3 60.14 43.11 22.24
C MET A 3 59.63 43.14 20.78
N LYS A 4 58.30 43.14 20.59
CA LYS A 4 57.53 43.81 19.51
C LYS A 4 57.59 43.35 18.03
N ILE A 5 56.50 42.68 17.62
CA ILE A 5 55.50 43.05 16.59
C ILE A 5 55.86 44.21 15.61
N TYR A 6 55.82 43.99 14.28
CA TYR A 6 54.78 44.48 13.33
C TYR A 6 55.09 44.24 11.83
N LYS A 7 54.08 43.65 11.15
CA LYS A 7 53.63 43.77 9.74
C LYS A 7 54.66 43.94 8.61
N GLN A 8 54.57 43.05 7.61
CA GLN A 8 54.27 43.44 6.22
C GLN A 8 53.73 42.27 5.39
N LEU A 9 52.71 42.56 4.59
CA LEU A 9 52.03 41.67 3.67
C LEU A 9 52.98 41.18 2.57
N VAL A 10 52.94 39.88 2.28
CA VAL A 10 53.15 39.39 0.90
C VAL A 10 52.02 38.41 0.60
N VAL A 11 51.07 38.89 -0.19
CA VAL A 11 50.06 38.07 -0.86
C VAL A 11 50.76 37.40 -2.03
N ALA A 12 50.90 36.09 -1.99
CA ALA A 12 51.25 35.28 -3.15
C ALA A 12 50.12 34.29 -3.42
N LEU A 13 49.41 34.51 -4.53
CA LEU A 13 48.42 33.61 -5.10
C LEU A 13 49.07 32.24 -5.38
N VAL A 14 48.50 31.17 -4.83
CA VAL A 14 48.68 29.82 -5.34
C VAL A 14 47.32 29.33 -5.85
N MET A 15 47.20 29.26 -7.18
CA MET A 15 46.08 28.67 -7.88
C MET A 15 46.26 27.16 -7.98
N ALA A 16 45.14 26.46 -7.79
CA ALA A 16 44.77 25.14 -8.32
C ALA A 16 45.43 23.88 -7.71
N ALA A 17 44.65 23.21 -6.85
CA ALA A 17 44.27 21.79 -7.02
C ALA A 17 43.03 21.49 -6.16
N LEU A 18 41.84 21.82 -6.69
CA LEU A 18 40.54 21.33 -6.18
C LEU A 18 40.15 20.11 -7.01
N SER A 19 40.23 18.92 -6.42
CA SER A 19 39.55 17.68 -6.84
C SER A 19 40.08 16.58 -5.89
N PHE A 20 39.31 16.04 -4.95
CA PHE A 20 38.12 15.24 -5.17
C PHE A 20 37.03 15.62 -4.17
N SER A 21 35.96 16.25 -4.64
CA SER A 21 34.66 16.13 -4.00
C SER A 21 34.18 14.70 -4.22
N ALA A 22 34.04 13.95 -3.12
CA ALA A 22 33.19 12.79 -3.08
C ALA A 22 31.77 13.25 -3.47
N MET A 23 31.37 13.01 -4.70
CA MET A 23 29.97 13.06 -5.10
C MET A 23 29.32 11.83 -4.50
N ALA A 24 28.92 11.93 -3.24
CA ALA A 24 27.92 11.05 -2.68
C ALA A 24 26.64 11.27 -3.49
N ASP A 25 26.19 10.22 -4.16
CA ASP A 25 24.96 10.17 -4.93
C ASP A 25 23.76 10.35 -3.99
N GLU A 26 23.37 11.60 -3.77
CA GLU A 26 22.09 11.95 -3.15
C GLU A 26 20.98 11.76 -4.18
N SER A 27 20.19 10.68 -4.02
CA SER A 27 18.72 10.72 -3.94
C SER A 27 18.05 9.44 -4.46
N LYS A 28 18.20 8.34 -3.73
CA LYS A 28 17.03 7.50 -3.47
C LYS A 28 16.61 7.80 -2.03
N PRO A 29 15.34 8.18 -1.76
CA PRO A 29 14.89 8.28 -0.38
C PRO A 29 15.02 6.88 0.21
N GLU A 30 16.01 6.70 1.09
CA GLU A 30 16.07 5.54 1.94
C GLU A 30 14.73 5.50 2.68
N LYS A 31 13.98 4.42 2.48
CA LYS A 31 12.62 4.25 2.99
C LYS A 31 12.75 4.10 4.49
N SER A 32 12.89 5.22 5.20
CA SER A 32 12.93 5.30 6.66
C SER A 32 11.53 5.02 7.19
N SER A 33 11.12 3.75 7.10
CA SER A 33 10.03 3.22 7.87
C SER A 33 10.63 2.47 9.03
N THR A 34 10.33 2.92 10.25
CA THR A 34 10.51 2.10 11.44
C THR A 34 9.90 0.72 11.16
N PRO A 35 10.69 -0.38 11.27
CA PRO A 35 10.17 -1.72 11.02
C PRO A 35 8.93 -2.00 11.85
N ALA A 36 8.06 -2.86 11.33
CA ALA A 36 6.91 -3.28 12.12
C ALA A 36 7.38 -3.97 13.41
N LYS A 37 6.56 -3.82 14.45
CA LYS A 37 6.72 -4.53 15.71
C LYS A 37 5.59 -5.54 15.83
N PHE A 38 5.93 -6.75 16.25
CA PHE A 38 4.94 -7.75 16.55
C PHE A 38 5.18 -8.44 17.89
N TYR A 39 4.11 -8.93 18.46
CA TYR A 39 4.10 -9.65 19.74
C TYR A 39 3.05 -10.76 19.68
N PHE A 40 3.14 -11.70 20.62
CA PHE A 40 2.12 -12.71 20.82
C PHE A 40 1.63 -12.67 22.26
N LEU A 41 0.31 -12.65 22.43
CA LEU A 41 -0.36 -12.81 23.71
C LEU A 41 -1.30 -14.01 23.57
N ASP A 42 -0.89 -15.16 24.11
CA ASP A 42 -1.59 -16.43 23.96
C ASP A 42 -1.86 -16.78 22.48
N ASN A 43 -3.13 -16.87 22.09
CA ASN A 43 -3.61 -17.14 20.73
C ASN A 43 -3.80 -15.87 19.88
N VAL A 44 -3.30 -14.71 20.33
CA VAL A 44 -3.43 -13.43 19.64
C VAL A 44 -2.06 -12.96 19.13
N GLY A 45 -1.95 -12.78 17.82
CA GLY A 45 -0.85 -12.05 17.19
C GLY A 45 -1.14 -10.55 17.17
N LEU A 46 -0.17 -9.74 17.60
CA LEU A 46 -0.24 -8.28 17.51
C LEU A 46 0.73 -7.82 16.43
N TYR A 47 0.28 -7.01 15.46
CA TYR A 47 1.14 -6.47 14.38
C TYR A 47 0.95 -4.96 14.23
N PHE A 48 2.05 -4.21 14.37
CA PHE A 48 2.04 -2.75 14.35
C PHE A 48 3.09 -2.20 13.39
N GLY A 49 2.66 -1.49 12.35
CA GLY A 49 3.57 -0.80 11.44
C GLY A 49 3.39 -1.19 9.97
N VAL A 50 4.46 -1.02 9.20
CA VAL A 50 4.47 -1.23 7.75
C VAL A 50 4.40 -2.73 7.43
N ILE A 51 3.72 -3.08 6.35
CA ILE A 51 3.79 -4.44 5.79
C ILE A 51 5.01 -4.51 4.87
N ASP A 52 6.01 -5.27 5.29
CA ASP A 52 7.25 -5.52 4.57
C ASP A 52 7.76 -6.93 4.91
N GLU A 53 9.06 -7.19 4.74
CA GLU A 53 9.68 -8.48 5.02
C GLU A 53 9.50 -8.97 6.47
N THR A 54 9.23 -8.09 7.44
CA THR A 54 8.92 -8.47 8.83
C THR A 54 7.68 -9.37 8.95
N VAL A 55 6.83 -9.43 7.92
CA VAL A 55 5.76 -10.43 7.82
C VAL A 55 6.30 -11.85 7.88
N ASN A 56 7.44 -12.13 7.25
CA ASN A 56 8.04 -13.47 7.27
C ASN A 56 8.49 -13.85 8.68
N ASP A 57 9.05 -12.90 9.43
CA ASP A 57 9.45 -13.11 10.82
C ASP A 57 8.23 -13.36 11.70
N PHE A 58 7.15 -12.60 11.51
CA PHE A 58 5.89 -12.81 12.20
C PHE A 58 5.33 -14.21 11.94
N ILE A 59 5.23 -14.61 10.66
CA ILE A 59 4.68 -15.93 10.26
C ILE A 59 5.56 -17.05 10.83
N SER A 60 6.88 -16.91 10.75
CA SER A 60 7.82 -17.90 11.29
C SER A 60 7.68 -18.04 12.80
N ALA A 61 7.58 -16.92 13.53
CA ALA A 61 7.37 -16.93 14.98
C ALA A 61 5.96 -17.44 15.37
N ALA A 62 4.98 -17.34 14.47
CA ALA A 62 3.63 -17.85 14.67
C ALA A 62 3.49 -19.35 14.33
N ALA A 63 4.46 -19.99 13.67
CA ALA A 63 4.32 -21.34 13.11
C ALA A 63 3.92 -22.40 14.15
N ASP A 64 4.54 -22.37 15.33
CA ASP A 64 4.23 -23.29 16.44
C ASP A 64 3.13 -22.77 17.38
N LYS A 65 2.51 -21.63 17.03
CA LYS A 65 1.46 -20.99 17.82
C LYS A 65 0.11 -21.23 17.15
N LYS A 66 -0.87 -21.64 17.95
CA LYS A 66 -2.27 -21.69 17.50
C LYS A 66 -2.88 -20.28 17.54
N ILE A 67 -2.44 -19.41 16.63
CA ILE A 67 -3.00 -18.06 16.52
C ILE A 67 -4.41 -18.16 15.96
N GLU A 68 -5.36 -17.53 16.66
CA GLU A 68 -6.77 -17.49 16.28
C GLU A 68 -7.19 -16.07 15.90
N ARG A 69 -6.49 -15.06 16.42
CA ARG A 69 -6.77 -13.65 16.15
C ARG A 69 -5.49 -12.87 15.82
N LEU A 70 -5.60 -12.00 14.83
CA LEU A 70 -4.62 -10.98 14.49
C LEU A 70 -5.20 -9.60 14.84
N TYR A 71 -4.57 -8.92 15.78
CA TYR A 71 -4.82 -7.52 16.08
C TYR A 71 -3.81 -6.66 15.31
N ILE A 72 -4.28 -5.91 14.32
CA ILE A 72 -3.41 -5.23 13.37
C ILE A 72 -3.70 -3.73 13.24
N ASN A 73 -2.66 -2.92 13.39
CA ASN A 73 -2.69 -1.50 13.08
C ASN A 73 -1.58 -1.16 12.07
N SER A 74 -1.96 -0.96 10.82
CA SER A 74 -1.02 -0.80 9.71
C SER A 74 -1.49 0.22 8.69
N GLN A 75 -0.55 1.05 8.24
CA GLN A 75 -0.72 1.94 7.08
C GLN A 75 -0.61 1.19 5.74
N GLY A 76 -0.42 -0.13 5.77
CA GLY A 76 -0.08 -0.95 4.62
C GLY A 76 1.41 -0.98 4.37
N GLY A 77 1.81 -1.16 3.12
CA GLY A 77 3.21 -1.31 2.74
C GLY A 77 3.33 -2.01 1.40
N ASP A 78 4.29 -2.91 1.32
CA ASP A 78 4.55 -3.71 0.14
C ASP A 78 3.39 -4.68 -0.17
N ALA A 79 2.96 -4.70 -1.42
CA ALA A 79 1.82 -5.51 -1.84
C ALA A 79 2.14 -7.02 -1.87
N HIS A 80 3.37 -7.41 -2.22
CA HIS A 80 3.80 -8.81 -2.23
C HIS A 80 3.76 -9.39 -0.80
N PHE A 81 4.35 -8.68 0.16
CA PHE A 81 4.27 -9.08 1.57
C PHE A 81 2.85 -9.01 2.13
N GLY A 82 2.02 -8.08 1.62
CA GLY A 82 0.59 -8.06 1.93
C GLY A 82 -0.15 -9.31 1.46
N ILE A 83 0.13 -9.79 0.25
CA ILE A 83 -0.44 -11.03 -0.30
C ILE A 83 0.03 -12.25 0.49
N ILE A 84 1.33 -12.32 0.84
CA ILE A 84 1.86 -13.38 1.73
C ILE A 84 1.11 -13.40 3.06
N PHE A 85 0.97 -12.23 3.69
CA PHE A 85 0.28 -12.13 4.97
C PHE A 85 -1.21 -12.50 4.84
N GLY A 86 -1.86 -12.05 3.78
CA GLY A 86 -3.25 -12.41 3.46
C GLY A 86 -3.43 -13.92 3.27
N HIS A 87 -2.51 -14.59 2.58
CA HIS A 87 -2.53 -16.06 2.46
C HIS A 87 -2.43 -16.74 3.82
N TRP A 88 -1.49 -16.31 4.67
CA TRP A 88 -1.37 -16.86 6.02
C TRP A 88 -2.65 -16.65 6.85
N VAL A 89 -3.25 -15.45 6.79
CA VAL A 89 -4.52 -15.15 7.48
C VAL A 89 -5.65 -16.06 6.99
N TYR A 90 -5.78 -16.23 5.68
CA TYR A 90 -6.82 -17.06 5.08
C TYR A 90 -6.62 -18.55 5.40
N ASP A 91 -5.41 -19.06 5.19
CA ASP A 91 -5.10 -20.49 5.33
C ASP A 91 -5.24 -20.95 6.79
N ASN A 92 -4.95 -20.06 7.75
CA ASN A 92 -5.10 -20.33 9.17
C ASN A 92 -6.46 -19.88 9.74
N GLN A 93 -7.37 -19.39 8.90
CA GLN A 93 -8.73 -19.00 9.28
C GLN A 93 -8.77 -17.96 10.42
N ILE A 94 -7.87 -16.99 10.35
CA ILE A 94 -7.62 -16.00 11.41
C ILE A 94 -8.74 -14.96 11.47
N GLU A 95 -9.15 -14.58 12.68
CA GLU A 95 -9.96 -13.38 12.93
C GLU A 95 -9.06 -12.14 12.85
N VAL A 96 -9.46 -11.11 12.10
CA VAL A 96 -8.70 -9.85 12.04
C VAL A 96 -9.46 -8.76 12.78
N GLU A 97 -8.80 -8.16 13.75
CA GLU A 97 -9.30 -7.02 14.52
C GLU A 97 -8.49 -5.76 14.19
N VAL A 98 -9.19 -4.74 13.70
CA VAL A 98 -8.62 -3.43 13.37
C VAL A 98 -9.00 -2.44 14.48
N PRO A 99 -8.05 -2.07 15.36
CA PRO A 99 -8.32 -1.18 16.47
C PRO A 99 -8.29 0.30 16.10
N SER A 100 -7.59 0.66 15.02
CA SER A 100 -7.42 2.06 14.61
C SER A 100 -7.27 2.22 13.10
N LEU A 101 -6.31 1.54 12.46
CA LEU A 101 -6.07 1.72 11.02
C LEU A 101 -5.64 0.43 10.34
N CYS A 102 -6.24 0.16 9.18
CA CYS A 102 -5.78 -0.84 8.23
C CYS A 102 -5.90 -0.24 6.83
N MET A 103 -4.78 0.15 6.24
CA MET A 103 -4.75 0.89 4.97
C MET A 103 -3.95 0.14 3.89
N SER A 104 -4.25 0.41 2.62
CA SER A 104 -3.51 -0.13 1.47
C SER A 104 -3.37 -1.66 1.52
N ALA A 105 -2.15 -2.21 1.46
CA ALA A 105 -1.88 -3.64 1.56
C ALA A 105 -2.59 -4.33 2.75
N CYS A 106 -2.74 -3.65 3.89
CA CYS A 106 -3.51 -4.20 5.01
C CYS A 106 -4.99 -4.37 4.63
N ALA A 107 -5.61 -3.32 4.09
CA ALA A 107 -7.01 -3.35 3.67
C ALA A 107 -7.25 -4.30 2.49
N ASN A 108 -6.32 -4.32 1.53
CA ASN A 108 -6.43 -5.07 0.28
C ASN A 108 -6.31 -6.58 0.52
N TYR A 109 -5.36 -7.00 1.36
CA TYR A 109 -4.94 -8.41 1.43
C TYR A 109 -5.11 -9.04 2.82
N VAL A 110 -4.84 -8.32 3.91
CA VAL A 110 -4.94 -8.89 5.27
C VAL A 110 -6.39 -8.88 5.75
N PHE A 111 -7.05 -7.71 5.68
CA PHE A 111 -8.42 -7.54 6.13
C PHE A 111 -9.42 -8.38 5.31
N THR A 112 -9.25 -8.43 3.99
CA THR A 112 -10.15 -9.18 3.08
C THR A 112 -10.06 -10.69 3.29
N ALA A 113 -8.87 -11.22 3.62
CA ALA A 113 -8.62 -12.64 3.84
C ALA A 113 -9.21 -13.21 5.15
N ALA A 114 -9.51 -12.36 6.12
CA ALA A 114 -9.87 -12.80 7.46
C ALA A 114 -11.17 -13.62 7.50
N LYS A 115 -11.22 -14.65 8.36
CA LYS A 115 -12.43 -15.45 8.61
C LYS A 115 -13.57 -14.58 9.15
N THR A 116 -13.24 -13.77 10.16
CA THR A 116 -14.10 -12.77 10.80
C THR A 116 -13.34 -11.44 10.83
N LYS A 117 -14.05 -10.34 10.56
CA LYS A 117 -13.48 -9.00 10.43
C LYS A 117 -14.10 -8.10 11.47
N ILE A 118 -13.29 -7.55 12.37
CA ILE A 118 -13.75 -6.69 13.46
C ILE A 118 -13.15 -5.31 13.24
N ILE A 119 -14.01 -4.32 13.01
CA ILE A 119 -13.63 -2.90 12.94
C ILE A 119 -14.06 -2.27 14.26
N ARG A 120 -13.10 -1.76 15.05
CA ARG A 120 -13.42 -1.10 16.32
C ARG A 120 -14.01 0.31 16.09
N PRO A 121 -14.71 0.89 17.08
CA PRO A 121 -15.15 2.28 17.01
C PRO A 121 -14.01 3.24 16.66
N SER A 122 -14.24 4.15 15.71
CA SER A 122 -13.25 5.09 15.18
C SER A 122 -12.05 4.44 14.48
N ALA A 123 -12.09 3.12 14.17
CA ALA A 123 -11.09 2.51 13.31
C ALA A 123 -11.44 2.73 11.83
N LEU A 124 -10.44 2.76 10.96
CA LEU A 124 -10.61 2.92 9.51
C LEU A 124 -9.94 1.78 8.74
N VAL A 125 -10.69 1.19 7.82
CA VAL A 125 -10.19 0.34 6.74
C VAL A 125 -10.22 1.14 5.45
N ILE A 126 -9.05 1.44 4.89
CA ILE A 126 -8.88 2.37 3.76
C ILE A 126 -8.21 1.68 2.58
N TRP A 127 -8.90 1.63 1.45
CA TRP A 127 -8.37 1.02 0.23
C TRP A 127 -7.65 2.05 -0.63
N HIS A 128 -6.51 1.61 -1.17
CA HIS A 128 -5.76 2.19 -2.28
C HIS A 128 -4.55 1.30 -2.63
N GLY A 129 -3.84 1.64 -3.72
CA GLY A 129 -2.49 1.13 -3.97
C GLY A 129 -2.39 -0.38 -4.21
N SER A 130 -3.36 -0.98 -4.89
CA SER A 130 -3.29 -2.38 -5.33
C SER A 130 -2.46 -2.52 -6.61
N ALA A 131 -2.19 -3.75 -7.04
CA ALA A 131 -1.55 -4.03 -8.34
C ALA A 131 -2.36 -3.50 -9.54
N GLU A 132 -3.66 -3.28 -9.30
CA GLU A 132 -4.64 -2.75 -10.24
C GLU A 132 -4.85 -1.23 -10.10
N GLN A 133 -3.98 -0.52 -9.36
CA GLN A 133 -4.06 0.93 -9.26
C GLN A 133 -3.94 1.57 -10.65
N TRP A 134 -4.76 2.61 -10.91
CA TRP A 134 -4.85 3.31 -12.19
C TRP A 134 -3.47 3.64 -12.82
N THR A 135 -2.54 4.20 -12.05
CA THR A 135 -1.22 4.56 -12.56
C THR A 135 -0.39 3.36 -13.02
N ILE A 136 -0.57 2.20 -12.40
CA ILE A 136 0.10 0.95 -12.80
C ILE A 136 -0.55 0.42 -14.09
N ARG A 137 -1.89 0.46 -14.17
CA ARG A 137 -2.62 0.05 -15.37
C ARG A 137 -2.27 0.90 -16.59
N GLU A 138 -2.22 2.22 -16.46
CA GLU A 138 -1.82 3.12 -17.55
C GLU A 138 -0.39 2.87 -18.01
N MET A 139 0.52 2.64 -17.05
CA MET A 139 1.91 2.29 -17.35
C MET A 139 1.99 0.96 -18.11
N ASN A 140 1.31 -0.09 -17.64
CA ASN A 140 1.31 -1.39 -18.29
C ASN A 140 0.70 -1.31 -19.70
N LYS A 141 -0.43 -0.59 -19.84
CA LYS A 141 -1.05 -0.36 -21.14
C LYS A 141 -0.10 0.35 -22.11
N LYS A 142 0.59 1.40 -21.66
CA LYS A 142 1.57 2.11 -22.49
C LYS A 142 2.70 1.18 -22.95
N TYR A 143 3.21 0.36 -22.05
CA TYR A 143 4.25 -0.63 -22.37
C TYR A 143 3.75 -1.63 -23.43
N GLU A 144 2.54 -2.17 -23.26
CA GLU A 144 1.91 -3.10 -24.20
C GLU A 144 1.68 -2.48 -25.59
N ASP A 145 1.19 -1.24 -25.64
CA ASP A 145 0.98 -0.52 -26.89
C ASP A 145 2.32 -0.32 -27.64
N TYR A 146 3.41 0.00 -26.94
CA TYR A 146 4.73 0.13 -27.55
C TYR A 146 5.33 -1.23 -27.95
N LEU A 147 5.11 -2.27 -27.15
CA LEU A 147 5.55 -3.62 -27.47
C LEU A 147 4.87 -4.11 -28.75
N ALA A 148 3.56 -3.87 -28.90
CA ALA A 148 2.83 -4.20 -30.12
C ALA A 148 3.38 -3.47 -31.35
N LEU A 149 3.73 -2.18 -31.22
CA LEU A 149 4.39 -1.44 -32.30
C LEU A 149 5.78 -2.01 -32.64
N SER A 150 6.55 -2.39 -31.62
CA SER A 150 7.89 -2.98 -31.80
C SER A 150 7.81 -4.31 -32.56
N LEU A 151 6.91 -5.20 -32.13
CA LEU A 151 6.65 -6.49 -32.79
C LEU A 151 6.17 -6.33 -34.25
N ALA A 152 5.46 -5.24 -34.55
CA ALA A 152 5.03 -4.92 -35.90
C ALA A 152 6.11 -4.22 -36.76
N GLY A 153 7.31 -3.98 -36.23
CA GLY A 153 8.38 -3.23 -36.90
C GLY A 153 8.06 -1.74 -37.10
N LYS A 154 7.15 -1.19 -36.30
CA LYS A 154 6.63 0.19 -36.40
C LYS A 154 7.03 1.11 -35.24
N ALA A 155 7.74 0.59 -34.24
CA ALA A 155 8.17 1.39 -33.10
C ALA A 155 9.26 2.41 -33.48
N SER A 156 9.17 3.61 -32.93
CA SER A 156 10.25 4.59 -32.99
C SER A 156 11.43 4.19 -32.11
N LYS A 157 12.59 4.85 -32.27
CA LYS A 157 13.76 4.60 -31.42
C LYS A 157 13.48 4.91 -29.95
N GLU A 158 12.70 5.96 -29.68
CA GLU A 158 12.30 6.37 -28.34
C GLU A 158 11.37 5.32 -27.70
N GLN A 159 10.48 4.73 -28.48
CA GLN A 159 9.60 3.66 -27.99
C GLN A 159 10.38 2.38 -27.67
N ILE A 160 11.37 2.02 -28.51
CA ILE A 160 12.28 0.90 -28.23
C ILE A 160 13.08 1.16 -26.95
N ALA A 161 13.65 2.36 -26.81
CA ALA A 161 14.39 2.74 -25.60
C ALA A 161 13.53 2.69 -24.34
N TYR A 162 12.25 3.09 -24.43
CA TYR A 162 11.29 2.97 -23.33
C TYR A 162 11.02 1.50 -22.95
N LEU A 163 10.86 0.61 -23.94
CA LEU A 163 10.66 -0.81 -23.67
C LEU A 163 11.84 -1.43 -22.93
N ASP A 164 13.07 -1.06 -23.30
CA ASP A 164 14.28 -1.53 -22.65
C ASP A 164 14.41 -0.98 -21.22
N SER A 165 14.13 0.31 -21.00
CA SER A 165 14.23 0.93 -19.68
C SER A 165 13.20 0.44 -18.69
N ASP A 166 11.97 0.17 -19.16
CA ASP A 166 10.84 -0.15 -18.28
C ASP A 166 10.53 -1.65 -18.20
N LYS A 167 11.29 -2.51 -18.89
CA LYS A 167 11.06 -3.96 -18.94
C LYS A 167 10.87 -4.60 -17.56
N LEU A 168 11.83 -4.40 -16.65
CA LEU A 168 11.77 -4.99 -15.30
C LEU A 168 10.57 -4.46 -14.49
N ARG A 169 10.20 -3.20 -14.70
CA ARG A 169 9.06 -2.59 -14.03
C ARG A 169 7.74 -3.16 -14.53
N TYR A 170 7.61 -3.38 -15.84
CA TYR A 170 6.47 -4.04 -16.47
C TYR A 170 6.35 -5.51 -16.06
N GLU A 171 7.46 -6.25 -16.05
CA GLU A 171 7.49 -7.65 -15.62
C GLU A 171 7.08 -7.77 -14.14
N GLY A 172 7.65 -6.95 -13.27
CA GLY A 172 7.31 -6.93 -11.84
C GLY A 172 5.86 -6.54 -11.57
N SER A 173 5.31 -5.54 -12.28
CA SER A 173 3.90 -5.15 -12.11
C SER A 173 2.93 -6.24 -12.57
N ASN A 174 3.23 -6.94 -13.67
CA ASN A 174 2.40 -8.04 -14.16
C ASN A 174 2.51 -9.28 -13.28
N GLN A 175 3.69 -9.56 -12.73
CA GLN A 175 3.84 -10.62 -11.74
C GLN A 175 2.98 -10.33 -10.51
N LEU A 176 3.10 -9.14 -9.92
CA LEU A 176 2.31 -8.76 -8.76
C LEU A 176 0.80 -8.76 -9.06
N LEU A 177 0.41 -8.35 -10.27
CA LEU A 177 -0.98 -8.42 -10.71
C LEU A 177 -1.50 -9.87 -10.80
N SER A 178 -0.68 -10.78 -11.34
CA SER A 178 -1.00 -12.21 -11.37
C SER A 178 -1.16 -12.78 -9.96
N GLU A 179 -0.22 -12.47 -9.05
CA GLU A 179 -0.28 -12.86 -7.64
C GLU A 179 -1.56 -12.36 -6.96
N GLN A 180 -1.89 -11.08 -7.14
CA GLN A 180 -3.11 -10.48 -6.61
C GLN A 180 -4.37 -11.19 -7.12
N ARG A 181 -4.47 -11.44 -8.43
CA ARG A 181 -5.65 -12.09 -9.03
C ARG A 181 -5.82 -13.51 -8.50
N GLN A 182 -4.72 -14.25 -8.37
CA GLN A 182 -4.74 -15.58 -7.78
C GLN A 182 -5.17 -15.54 -6.31
N PHE A 183 -4.67 -14.57 -5.54
CA PHE A 183 -5.03 -14.34 -4.16
C PHE A 183 -6.54 -14.06 -4.00
N PHE A 184 -7.08 -13.07 -4.73
CA PHE A 184 -8.50 -12.73 -4.64
C PHE A 184 -9.42 -13.85 -5.13
N LYS A 185 -8.99 -14.60 -6.15
CA LYS A 185 -9.68 -15.83 -6.57
C LYS A 185 -9.71 -16.88 -5.46
N LYS A 186 -8.58 -17.10 -4.76
CA LYS A 186 -8.47 -18.06 -3.65
C LYS A 186 -9.41 -17.70 -2.50
N ILE A 187 -9.40 -16.44 -2.07
CA ILE A 187 -10.25 -15.98 -0.95
C ILE A 187 -11.70 -15.69 -1.36
N ASN A 188 -12.02 -15.84 -2.65
CA ASN A 188 -13.32 -15.56 -3.25
C ASN A 188 -13.82 -14.13 -2.98
N VAL A 189 -12.96 -13.12 -3.11
CA VAL A 189 -13.34 -11.70 -2.96
C VAL A 189 -13.27 -11.01 -4.32
N ASN A 190 -14.25 -10.15 -4.61
CA ASN A 190 -14.24 -9.33 -5.81
C ASN A 190 -13.17 -8.22 -5.68
N GLU A 191 -12.08 -8.36 -6.44
CA GLU A 191 -10.93 -7.44 -6.37
C GLU A 191 -11.26 -5.99 -6.78
N TYR A 192 -12.44 -5.75 -7.38
CA TYR A 192 -12.92 -4.40 -7.72
C TYR A 192 -12.98 -3.46 -6.51
N ILE A 193 -13.09 -3.99 -5.28
CA ILE A 193 -12.94 -3.19 -4.04
C ILE A 193 -11.65 -2.34 -4.04
N THR A 194 -10.58 -2.85 -4.66
CA THR A 194 -9.27 -2.19 -4.73
C THR A 194 -9.17 -1.13 -5.83
N ARG A 195 -10.25 -0.91 -6.59
CA ARG A 195 -10.33 0.06 -7.69
C ARG A 195 -11.52 1.02 -7.64
N LEU A 196 -12.43 0.90 -6.65
CA LEU A 196 -13.63 1.75 -6.55
C LEU A 196 -13.37 3.26 -6.72
N GLY A 197 -12.27 3.77 -6.16
CA GLY A 197 -11.94 5.20 -6.26
C GLY A 197 -11.35 5.63 -7.61
N HIS A 198 -11.02 4.69 -8.49
CA HIS A 198 -10.36 4.93 -9.77
C HIS A 198 -11.26 4.68 -10.99
N GLU A 199 -12.33 3.90 -10.84
CA GLU A 199 -13.21 3.54 -11.94
C GLU A 199 -14.66 3.26 -11.48
N PRO A 200 -15.65 3.43 -12.38
CA PRO A 200 -15.52 4.00 -13.73
C PRO A 200 -15.18 5.50 -13.73
N VAL A 201 -15.33 6.16 -12.58
CA VAL A 201 -14.99 7.56 -12.37
C VAL A 201 -13.84 7.66 -11.38
N PHE A 202 -12.84 8.49 -11.70
CA PHE A 202 -11.75 8.79 -10.78
C PHE A 202 -12.23 9.78 -9.71
N TYR A 203 -12.49 9.29 -8.50
CA TYR A 203 -12.97 10.12 -7.39
C TYR A 203 -11.84 10.67 -6.52
N LYS A 204 -10.98 9.80 -5.98
CA LYS A 204 -9.75 10.14 -5.22
C LYS A 204 -8.83 8.93 -5.16
N ARG A 205 -7.63 9.12 -4.60
CA ARG A 205 -6.63 8.06 -4.40
C ARG A 205 -6.91 7.12 -3.23
N VAL A 206 -7.78 7.49 -2.29
CA VAL A 206 -8.09 6.69 -1.10
C VAL A 206 -9.60 6.70 -0.83
N TRP A 207 -10.13 5.56 -0.42
CA TRP A 207 -11.56 5.43 -0.12
C TRP A 207 -11.85 4.47 1.03
N VAL A 208 -13.03 4.63 1.59
CA VAL A 208 -13.67 3.73 2.54
C VAL A 208 -14.94 3.18 1.89
N ALA A 209 -15.36 2.00 2.34
CA ALA A 209 -16.55 1.33 1.85
C ALA A 209 -17.44 0.97 3.05
N THR A 210 -18.75 1.12 2.89
CA THR A 210 -19.71 0.63 3.89
C THR A 210 -19.68 -0.90 3.96
N VAL A 211 -20.23 -1.45 5.05
CA VAL A 211 -20.42 -2.91 5.18
C VAL A 211 -21.26 -3.48 4.02
N GLY A 212 -22.26 -2.74 3.54
CA GLY A 212 -23.04 -3.16 2.37
C GLY A 212 -22.21 -3.33 1.10
N VAL A 213 -21.32 -2.37 0.81
CA VAL A 213 -20.39 -2.48 -0.34
C VAL A 213 -19.41 -3.63 -0.14
N MET A 214 -18.83 -3.77 1.06
CA MET A 214 -17.93 -4.88 1.37
C MET A 214 -18.61 -6.24 1.15
N ASN A 215 -19.83 -6.44 1.65
CA ASN A 215 -20.61 -7.66 1.44
C ASN A 215 -20.91 -7.90 -0.06
N LYS A 216 -21.21 -6.86 -0.84
CA LYS A 216 -21.40 -6.98 -2.30
C LYS A 216 -20.12 -7.42 -3.02
N MET A 217 -18.94 -7.10 -2.48
CA MET A 217 -17.63 -7.56 -2.96
C MET A 217 -17.23 -8.93 -2.38
N ASN A 218 -18.15 -9.62 -1.72
CA ASN A 218 -17.94 -10.87 -1.01
C ASN A 218 -16.95 -10.83 0.16
N ILE A 219 -16.75 -9.65 0.75
CA ILE A 219 -16.03 -9.48 2.01
C ILE A 219 -17.06 -9.66 3.13
N GLN A 220 -17.23 -10.89 3.62
CA GLN A 220 -18.27 -11.25 4.58
C GLN A 220 -17.77 -11.27 6.04
N ASN A 221 -18.70 -11.53 6.98
CA ASN A 221 -18.46 -11.70 8.42
C ASN A 221 -17.83 -10.47 9.08
N ILE A 222 -18.42 -9.30 8.83
CA ILE A 222 -17.92 -8.02 9.34
C ILE A 222 -18.74 -7.58 10.56
N SER A 223 -18.07 -7.41 11.69
CA SER A 223 -18.55 -6.67 12.84
C SER A 223 -17.96 -5.26 12.79
N ALA A 224 -18.81 -4.25 12.59
CA ALA A 224 -18.41 -2.84 12.55
C ALA A 224 -19.43 -1.98 13.29
N PRO A 225 -19.07 -0.74 13.70
CA PRO A 225 -20.02 0.19 14.28
C PRO A 225 -21.19 0.47 13.34
N GLU A 226 -22.34 0.80 13.92
CA GLU A 226 -23.51 1.21 13.15
C GLU A 226 -23.18 2.40 12.23
N GLY A 227 -23.60 2.31 10.97
CA GLY A 227 -23.33 3.32 9.97
C GLY A 227 -21.87 3.39 9.50
N TYR A 228 -21.00 2.42 9.84
CA TYR A 228 -19.61 2.42 9.41
C TYR A 228 -19.46 2.68 7.91
N GLY A 229 -18.58 3.64 7.59
CA GLY A 229 -18.32 4.09 6.23
C GLY A 229 -19.27 5.18 5.74
N ASN A 230 -20.47 5.36 6.30
CA ASN A 230 -21.36 6.44 5.87
C ASN A 230 -20.78 7.82 6.19
N ILE A 231 -21.24 8.84 5.46
CA ILE A 231 -20.73 10.21 5.61
C ILE A 231 -20.94 10.75 7.03
N ASP A 232 -22.10 10.48 7.65
CA ASP A 232 -22.36 10.92 9.03
C ASP A 232 -21.41 10.25 10.04
N TYR A 233 -21.12 8.97 9.86
CA TYR A 233 -20.15 8.24 10.68
C TYR A 233 -18.76 8.88 10.55
N LEU A 234 -18.32 9.13 9.31
CA LEU A 234 -17.00 9.72 9.06
C LEU A 234 -16.91 11.17 9.56
N LYS A 235 -17.96 11.99 9.41
CA LYS A 235 -18.00 13.36 9.97
C LYS A 235 -17.90 13.35 11.49
N LYS A 236 -18.60 12.42 12.16
CA LYS A 236 -18.60 12.29 13.62
C LYS A 236 -17.27 11.79 14.17
N HIS A 237 -16.68 10.77 13.55
CA HIS A 237 -15.52 10.06 14.10
C HIS A 237 -14.18 10.51 13.49
N HIS A 238 -14.21 11.14 12.31
CA HIS A 238 -13.02 11.54 11.55
C HIS A 238 -13.20 12.91 10.86
N PRO A 239 -13.61 13.97 11.59
CA PRO A 239 -13.86 15.28 11.01
C PRO A 239 -12.64 15.84 10.26
N ASP A 240 -11.43 15.58 10.75
CA ASP A 240 -10.19 16.08 10.13
C ASP A 240 -9.77 15.33 8.86
N ARG A 241 -10.44 14.23 8.52
CA ARG A 241 -10.08 13.36 7.38
C ARG A 241 -11.16 13.29 6.30
N ILE A 242 -12.37 13.76 6.57
CA ILE A 242 -13.52 13.60 5.67
C ILE A 242 -13.22 14.15 4.27
N ASP A 243 -12.54 15.30 4.18
CA ASP A 243 -12.19 15.94 2.90
C ASP A 243 -11.14 15.19 2.10
N ARG A 244 -10.43 14.22 2.71
CA ARG A 244 -9.42 13.39 2.04
C ARG A 244 -9.95 12.03 1.64
N LEU A 245 -11.07 11.59 2.23
CA LEU A 245 -11.69 10.32 1.94
C LEU A 245 -12.76 10.46 0.85
N VAL A 246 -12.99 9.35 0.14
CA VAL A 246 -14.23 9.10 -0.59
C VAL A 246 -14.90 7.94 0.11
N SER A 247 -16.21 8.02 0.30
CA SER A 247 -16.99 6.90 0.79
C SER A 247 -17.86 6.31 -0.31
N PHE A 248 -17.93 4.98 -0.34
CA PHE A 248 -18.82 4.23 -1.22
C PHE A 248 -19.87 3.48 -0.41
N GLY A 249 -21.12 3.61 -0.82
CA GLY A 249 -22.27 2.88 -0.29
C GLY A 249 -23.06 2.19 -1.40
N LEU A 250 -24.22 1.64 -1.04
CA LEU A 250 -25.17 1.08 -2.00
C LEU A 250 -26.29 2.10 -2.23
N ASN A 251 -26.64 2.34 -3.50
CA ASN A 251 -27.81 3.15 -3.86
C ASN A 251 -29.11 2.34 -3.72
N SER A 252 -30.26 2.92 -4.08
CA SER A 252 -31.58 2.27 -4.03
C SER A 252 -31.69 1.03 -4.93
N GLU A 253 -30.85 0.93 -5.96
CA GLU A 253 -30.77 -0.20 -6.90
C GLU A 253 -29.74 -1.26 -6.44
N HIS A 254 -29.19 -1.10 -5.23
CA HIS A 254 -28.13 -1.95 -4.67
C HIS A 254 -26.84 -1.94 -5.50
N GLU A 255 -26.58 -0.88 -6.26
CA GLU A 255 -25.33 -0.65 -6.97
C GLU A 255 -24.37 0.19 -6.13
N VAL A 256 -23.07 0.02 -6.38
CA VAL A 256 -22.06 0.79 -5.65
C VAL A 256 -22.03 2.23 -6.16
N ALA A 257 -22.20 3.18 -5.26
CA ALA A 257 -22.18 4.60 -5.57
C ALA A 257 -21.34 5.37 -4.54
N LYS A 258 -20.74 6.49 -4.96
CA LYS A 258 -20.14 7.45 -4.05
C LYS A 258 -21.24 8.04 -3.15
N LEU A 259 -20.93 8.21 -1.87
CA LEU A 259 -21.77 8.92 -0.91
C LEU A 259 -21.36 10.40 -0.84
N ASP A 260 -22.35 11.26 -0.57
CA ASP A 260 -22.22 12.72 -0.45
C ASP A 260 -22.59 13.21 0.97
#